data_AF-A0A564Q4Q8-F1
#
_entry.id   AF-A0A564Q4Q8-F1
#
_cell.length_a   1.000
_cell.length_b   1.000
_cell.length_c   1.000
_cell.angle_alpha   90.00
_cell.angle_beta   90.00
_cell.angle_gamma   90.00
#
_symmetry.space_group_name_H-M   'P 1'
#
loop_
_entity.id
_entity.type
_entity.pdbx_description
1 polymer ?
#
loop_
_entity_poly.entity_id
_entity_poly.type
_entity_poly.pdbx_seq_one_letter_code
_entity_poly.pdbx_strand_id
1 'polypeptide(L)'
;MIYKKAPYPWWTEERLKKSSAEFKEAMRKGAREVEERFQRKNGERFWVEIIPTPVKSNGELKYYLANWVDITERKRAEKALQKAHDELERRVKERTAELVKANEQLKQEIRERKHAEVRVKDLELLVLHRLFKQGKGYLLVEEKPDTGFKLFSKLIKYGFKGLLISRVHSSHIRSEYDVTDAQIIWLTHIKGENNIVPTNITQLSIAVKDFSEMGVEGVIMLEGSEYLIAQNGFEVVLRFVQAMVDIVTISKCSLIMPFDARTLSEVELHRLEREVNVMNAKEVKELI
;
A
#
# COMPACT_ATOMS: atom_id res chain seq x y z
N MET A 1 25.22 -57.77 -51.96
CA MET A 1 26.01 -57.25 -50.82
C MET A 1 25.35 -55.98 -50.30
N ILE A 2 24.71 -56.06 -49.13
CA ILE A 2 24.47 -54.89 -48.27
C ILE A 2 24.97 -55.33 -46.88
N TYR A 3 26.29 -55.27 -46.73
CA TYR A 3 26.94 -55.24 -45.42
C TYR A 3 26.76 -53.82 -44.88
N LYS A 4 26.07 -53.68 -43.74
CA LYS A 4 26.34 -52.68 -42.70
C LYS A 4 25.59 -53.13 -41.44
N LYS A 5 26.38 -53.56 -40.45
CA LYS A 5 26.00 -54.26 -39.21
C LYS A 5 24.72 -53.71 -38.56
N ALA A 6 23.62 -54.44 -38.67
CA ALA A 6 22.53 -54.35 -37.70
C ALA A 6 23.01 -54.98 -36.38
N PRO A 7 22.63 -54.44 -35.21
CA PRO A 7 23.06 -54.99 -33.93
C PRO A 7 22.46 -56.40 -33.76
N TYR A 8 23.25 -57.44 -33.97
CA TYR A 8 22.82 -58.82 -33.69
C TYR A 8 22.44 -58.91 -32.21
N PRO A 9 21.16 -59.18 -31.89
CA PRO A 9 20.80 -59.53 -30.53
C PRO A 9 21.35 -60.91 -30.23
N TRP A 10 22.06 -61.05 -29.11
CA TRP A 10 22.56 -62.36 -28.72
C TRP A 10 21.44 -63.17 -28.07
N TRP A 11 21.08 -64.30 -28.69
CA TRP A 11 20.04 -65.22 -28.23
C TRP A 11 20.58 -66.65 -28.12
N THR A 12 20.08 -67.43 -27.16
CA THR A 12 20.25 -68.88 -27.12
C THR A 12 19.33 -69.55 -28.15
N GLU A 13 19.70 -70.73 -28.68
CA GLU A 13 18.89 -71.44 -29.70
C GLU A 13 17.44 -71.69 -29.27
N GLU A 14 17.23 -71.92 -27.98
CA GLU A 14 15.90 -72.13 -27.38
C GLU A 14 15.03 -70.86 -27.43
N ARG A 15 15.66 -69.69 -27.24
CA ARG A 15 14.98 -68.39 -27.25
C ARG A 15 14.64 -67.94 -28.67
N LEU A 16 15.48 -68.29 -29.65
CA LEU A 16 15.22 -68.12 -31.08
C LEU A 16 13.94 -68.86 -31.53
N LYS A 17 13.79 -70.12 -31.12
CA LYS A 17 12.60 -70.94 -31.45
C LYS A 17 11.32 -70.39 -30.81
N LYS A 18 11.39 -70.01 -29.54
CA LYS A 18 10.26 -69.44 -28.80
C LYS A 18 9.82 -68.08 -29.34
N SER A 19 10.78 -67.17 -29.55
CA SER A 19 10.52 -65.85 -30.14
C SER A 19 9.94 -65.96 -31.55
N SER A 20 10.43 -66.89 -32.38
CA SER A 20 9.87 -67.09 -33.73
C SER A 20 8.41 -67.58 -33.74
N ALA A 21 7.99 -68.38 -32.76
CA ALA A 21 6.60 -68.84 -32.64
C ALA A 21 5.68 -67.74 -32.09
N GLU A 22 6.13 -67.04 -31.04
CA GLU A 22 5.42 -65.91 -30.43
C GLU A 22 5.26 -64.75 -31.43
N PHE A 23 6.27 -64.47 -32.25
CA PHE A 23 6.22 -63.46 -33.30
C PHE A 23 5.21 -63.84 -34.40
N LYS A 24 5.17 -65.10 -34.85
CA LYS A 24 4.17 -65.56 -35.82
C LYS A 24 2.73 -65.43 -35.28
N GLU A 25 2.50 -65.75 -34.01
CA GLU A 25 1.19 -65.64 -33.34
C GLU A 25 0.76 -64.17 -33.17
N ALA A 26 1.66 -63.30 -32.72
CA ALA A 26 1.41 -61.85 -32.55
C ALA A 26 1.07 -61.17 -33.89
N MET A 27 1.74 -61.58 -34.96
CA MET A 27 1.48 -61.09 -36.32
C MET A 27 0.14 -61.58 -36.89
N ARG A 28 -0.28 -62.80 -36.55
CA ARG A 28 -1.62 -63.31 -36.88
C ARG A 28 -2.73 -62.49 -36.22
N LYS A 29 -2.47 -61.94 -35.03
CA LYS A 29 -3.40 -61.08 -34.26
C LYS A 29 -3.39 -59.61 -34.69
N GLY A 30 -2.60 -59.24 -35.71
CA GLY A 30 -2.59 -57.89 -36.27
C GLY A 30 -1.76 -56.87 -35.50
N ALA A 31 -0.89 -57.29 -34.59
CA ALA A 31 0.08 -56.39 -33.94
C ALA A 31 1.06 -55.85 -35.00
N ARG A 32 1.15 -54.52 -35.12
CA ARG A 32 1.98 -53.84 -36.16
C ARG A 32 3.33 -53.37 -35.66
N GLU A 33 3.50 -53.31 -34.34
CA GLU A 33 4.67 -52.72 -33.68
C GLU A 33 4.91 -53.45 -32.36
N VAL A 34 6.17 -53.86 -32.11
CA VAL A 34 6.57 -54.56 -30.88
C VAL A 34 7.86 -53.95 -30.34
N GLU A 35 7.86 -53.50 -29.08
CA GLU A 35 9.07 -53.03 -28.39
C GLU A 35 9.63 -54.12 -27.47
N GLU A 36 10.88 -54.54 -27.68
CA GLU A 36 11.54 -55.55 -26.85
C GLU A 36 12.94 -55.15 -26.38
N ARG A 37 13.38 -55.75 -25.26
CA ARG A 37 14.73 -55.58 -24.74
C ARG A 37 15.66 -56.65 -25.28
N PHE A 38 16.75 -56.19 -25.87
CA PHE A 38 17.80 -57.01 -26.44
C PHE A 38 19.12 -56.82 -25.71
N GLN A 39 20.04 -57.75 -25.93
CA GLN A 39 21.37 -57.73 -25.34
C GLN A 39 22.44 -57.79 -26.43
N ARG A 40 23.38 -56.85 -26.39
CA ARG A 40 24.58 -56.84 -27.24
C ARG A 40 25.58 -57.89 -26.73
N LYS A 41 26.54 -58.28 -27.57
CA LYS A 41 27.59 -59.27 -27.22
C LYS A 41 28.44 -58.86 -26.00
N ASN A 42 28.62 -57.57 -25.76
CA ASN A 42 29.34 -57.04 -24.59
C ASN A 42 28.50 -57.07 -23.29
N GLY A 43 27.26 -57.55 -23.35
CA GLY A 43 26.33 -57.63 -22.23
C GLY A 43 25.40 -56.42 -22.07
N GLU A 44 25.59 -55.33 -22.82
CA GLU A 44 24.74 -54.13 -22.75
C GLU A 44 23.30 -54.44 -23.21
N ARG A 45 22.31 -53.97 -22.46
CA ARG A 45 20.89 -54.08 -22.84
C ARG A 45 20.41 -52.82 -23.57
N PHE A 46 19.70 -53.00 -24.67
CA PHE A 46 19.17 -51.92 -25.52
C PHE A 46 17.72 -52.24 -25.93
N TRP A 47 16.91 -51.21 -26.15
CA TRP A 47 15.52 -51.36 -26.58
C TRP A 47 15.43 -51.30 -28.10
N VAL A 48 14.62 -52.19 -28.69
CA VAL A 48 14.38 -52.21 -30.13
C VAL A 48 12.90 -52.20 -30.40
N GLU A 49 12.49 -51.31 -31.30
CA GLU A 49 11.17 -51.32 -31.93
C GLU A 49 11.24 -52.17 -33.21
N ILE A 50 10.36 -53.16 -33.31
CA ILE A 50 10.28 -54.08 -34.43
C ILE A 50 8.98 -53.81 -35.18
N ILE A 51 9.11 -53.38 -36.44
CA ILE A 51 7.99 -53.10 -37.34
C ILE A 51 8.00 -54.11 -38.48
N PRO A 52 7.23 -55.21 -38.37
CA PRO A 52 7.09 -56.21 -39.42
C PRO A 52 6.08 -55.81 -40.48
N THR A 53 6.54 -55.76 -41.73
CA THR A 53 5.73 -55.54 -42.92
C THR A 53 5.57 -56.86 -43.69
N PRO A 54 4.34 -57.38 -43.88
CA PRO A 54 4.12 -58.59 -44.66
C PRO A 54 4.35 -58.31 -46.15
N VAL A 55 5.24 -59.08 -46.77
CA VAL A 55 5.43 -59.06 -48.22
C VAL A 55 4.60 -60.18 -48.83
N LYS A 56 3.58 -59.79 -49.60
CA LYS A 56 2.67 -60.71 -50.28
C LYS A 56 3.01 -60.80 -51.77
N SER A 57 2.79 -61.97 -52.35
CA SER A 57 2.88 -62.23 -53.79
C SER A 57 1.64 -63.01 -54.21
N ASN A 58 0.91 -62.55 -55.23
CA ASN A 58 -0.36 -63.15 -55.68
C ASN A 58 -1.41 -63.33 -54.55
N GLY A 59 -1.46 -62.39 -53.59
CA GLY A 59 -2.39 -62.45 -52.45
C GLY A 59 -1.92 -63.34 -51.28
N GLU A 60 -0.93 -64.22 -51.50
CA GLU A 60 -0.35 -65.08 -50.47
C GLU A 60 0.86 -64.43 -49.78
N LEU A 61 0.97 -64.64 -48.47
CA LEU A 61 2.08 -64.16 -47.65
C LEU A 61 3.36 -64.96 -47.97
N LYS A 62 4.42 -64.27 -48.43
CA LYS A 62 5.68 -64.94 -48.80
C LYS A 62 6.72 -64.86 -47.67
N TYR A 63 6.92 -63.68 -47.10
CA TYR A 63 7.80 -63.46 -45.95
C TYR A 63 7.43 -62.15 -45.24
N TYR A 64 8.01 -61.94 -44.06
CA TYR A 64 7.93 -60.66 -43.35
C TYR A 64 9.25 -59.92 -43.48
N LEU A 65 9.19 -58.65 -43.85
CA LEU A 65 10.30 -57.72 -43.72
C LEU A 65 10.16 -57.01 -42.37
N ALA A 66 11.09 -57.23 -41.45
CA ALA A 66 11.08 -56.54 -40.16
C ALA A 66 12.13 -55.43 -40.14
N ASN A 67 11.70 -54.20 -39.85
CA ASN A 67 12.62 -53.10 -39.54
C ASN A 67 12.88 -53.08 -38.04
N TRP A 68 14.15 -52.90 -37.66
CA TRP A 68 14.62 -52.93 -36.27
C TRP A 68 15.25 -51.57 -35.98
N VAL A 69 14.63 -50.79 -35.12
CA VAL A 69 15.11 -49.46 -34.74
C VAL A 69 15.56 -49.51 -33.28
N ASP A 70 16.84 -49.18 -33.03
CA ASP A 70 17.32 -49.00 -31.65
C ASP A 70 16.67 -47.73 -31.07
N ILE A 71 15.76 -47.91 -30.13
CA ILE A 71 15.00 -46.82 -29.48
C ILE A 71 15.53 -46.54 -28.08
N THR A 72 16.75 -46.98 -27.75
CA THR A 72 17.33 -46.81 -26.41
C THR A 72 17.47 -45.35 -26.03
N GLU A 73 17.91 -44.49 -26.95
CA GLU A 73 17.99 -43.04 -26.71
C GLU A 73 16.60 -42.43 -26.52
N ARG A 74 15.60 -42.83 -27.33
CA ARG A 74 14.20 -42.40 -27.17
C ARG A 74 13.68 -42.75 -25.78
N LYS A 75 13.81 -44.02 -25.35
CA LYS A 75 13.40 -44.47 -24.00
C LYS A 75 14.16 -43.78 -22.87
N ARG A 76 15.45 -43.48 -23.05
CA ARG A 76 16.26 -42.73 -22.06
C ARG A 76 15.77 -41.28 -21.96
N ALA A 77 15.49 -40.63 -23.09
CA ALA A 77 14.95 -39.27 -23.14
C ALA A 77 13.55 -39.18 -22.53
N GLU A 78 12.64 -40.11 -22.86
CA GLU A 78 11.31 -40.22 -22.26
C GLU A 78 11.39 -40.37 -20.74
N LYS A 79 12.26 -41.26 -20.24
CA LYS A 79 12.45 -41.46 -18.80
C LYS A 79 13.07 -40.25 -18.12
N ALA A 80 14.00 -39.56 -18.77
CA ALA A 80 14.60 -38.33 -18.24
C ALA A 80 13.57 -37.20 -18.18
N LEU A 81 12.74 -37.05 -19.22
CA LEU A 81 11.65 -36.08 -19.27
C LEU A 81 10.62 -36.36 -18.18
N GLN A 82 10.19 -37.61 -18.01
CA GLN A 82 9.26 -38.00 -16.94
C GLN A 82 9.81 -37.64 -15.56
N LYS A 83 11.09 -37.97 -15.29
CA LYS A 83 11.73 -37.61 -14.02
C LYS A 83 11.79 -36.09 -13.80
N ALA A 84 12.13 -35.33 -14.84
CA ALA A 84 12.19 -33.87 -14.75
C ALA A 84 10.80 -33.27 -14.51
N HIS A 85 9.75 -33.84 -15.13
CA HIS A 85 8.37 -33.45 -14.91
C HIS A 85 7.93 -33.74 -13.47
N ASP A 86 8.16 -34.94 -12.96
CA ASP A 86 7.80 -35.32 -11.58
C ASP A 86 8.53 -34.45 -10.54
N GLU A 87 9.81 -34.16 -10.76
CA GLU A 87 10.61 -33.25 -9.94
C GLU A 87 10.06 -31.82 -9.96
N LEU A 88 9.66 -31.33 -11.15
CA LEU A 88 9.08 -30.01 -11.32
C LEU A 88 7.73 -29.90 -10.61
N GLU A 89 6.84 -30.88 -10.79
CA GLU A 89 5.54 -30.90 -10.10
C GLU A 89 5.70 -30.91 -8.58
N ARG A 90 6.66 -31.70 -8.06
CA ARG A 90 6.99 -31.70 -6.63
C ARG A 90 7.43 -30.32 -6.16
N ARG A 91 8.36 -29.67 -6.87
CA ARG A 91 8.86 -28.33 -6.53
C ARG A 91 7.76 -27.27 -6.62
N VAL A 92 6.90 -27.34 -7.64
CA VAL A 92 5.75 -26.45 -7.79
C VAL A 92 4.82 -26.61 -6.61
N LYS A 93 4.51 -27.84 -6.20
CA LYS A 93 3.65 -28.11 -5.05
C LYS A 93 4.24 -27.57 -3.74
N GLU A 94 5.53 -27.81 -3.50
CA GLU A 94 6.24 -27.32 -2.31
C GLU A 94 6.27 -25.79 -2.26
N ARG A 95 6.69 -25.15 -3.36
CA ARG A 95 6.73 -23.69 -3.44
C ARG A 95 5.34 -23.06 -3.35
N THR A 96 4.33 -23.70 -3.92
CA THR A 96 2.94 -23.23 -3.81
C THR A 96 2.46 -23.30 -2.36
N ALA A 97 2.75 -24.38 -1.63
CA ALA A 97 2.40 -24.49 -0.22
C ALA A 97 3.12 -23.44 0.65
N GLU A 98 4.42 -23.21 0.41
CA GLU A 98 5.18 -22.14 1.06
C GLU A 98 4.59 -20.76 0.78
N LEU A 99 4.28 -20.47 -0.49
CA LEU A 99 3.69 -19.19 -0.89
C LEU A 99 2.31 -18.97 -0.29
N VAL A 100 1.46 -19.99 -0.24
CA VAL A 100 0.13 -19.90 0.39
C VAL A 100 0.29 -19.56 1.87
N LYS A 101 1.17 -20.26 2.59
CA LYS A 101 1.44 -20.00 4.00
C LYS A 101 1.98 -18.58 4.23
N ALA A 102 2.94 -18.14 3.42
CA ALA A 102 3.50 -16.80 3.53
C ALA A 102 2.44 -15.72 3.21
N ASN A 103 1.59 -15.94 2.21
CA ASN A 103 0.51 -15.02 1.86
C ASN A 103 -0.54 -14.90 2.97
N GLU A 104 -0.88 -16.01 3.64
CA GLU A 104 -1.77 -15.99 4.80
C GLU A 104 -1.18 -15.21 5.97
N GLN A 105 0.11 -15.43 6.27
CA GLN A 105 0.83 -14.67 7.31
C GLN A 105 0.88 -13.17 7.00
N LEU A 106 1.26 -12.80 5.76
CA LEU A 106 1.29 -11.40 5.33
C LEU A 106 -0.09 -10.75 5.41
N LYS A 107 -1.16 -11.45 5.00
CA LYS A 107 -2.53 -10.95 5.12
C LYS A 107 -2.94 -10.72 6.57
N GLN A 108 -2.46 -11.55 7.50
CA GLN A 108 -2.73 -11.39 8.92
C GLN A 108 -1.97 -10.18 9.49
N GLU A 109 -0.68 -10.04 9.18
CA GLU A 109 0.12 -8.87 9.59
C GLU A 109 -0.45 -7.56 9.06
N ILE A 110 -0.92 -7.53 7.81
CA ILE A 110 -1.56 -6.34 7.22
C ILE A 110 -2.83 -5.97 8.00
N ARG A 111 -3.64 -6.94 8.41
CA ARG A 111 -4.83 -6.67 9.22
C ARG A 111 -4.45 -6.10 10.58
N GLU A 112 -3.48 -6.70 11.26
CA GLU A 112 -3.02 -6.24 12.57
C GLU A 112 -2.44 -4.83 12.51
N ARG A 113 -1.60 -4.54 11.51
CA ARG A 113 -1.06 -3.19 11.28
C ARG A 113 -2.16 -2.16 11.03
N LYS A 114 -3.15 -2.48 10.19
CA LYS A 114 -4.29 -1.58 9.94
C LYS A 114 -5.08 -1.29 11.21
N HIS A 115 -5.33 -2.30 12.04
CA HIS A 115 -6.02 -2.10 13.31
C HIS A 115 -5.20 -1.27 14.31
N ALA A 116 -3.88 -1.47 14.36
CA ALA A 116 -2.99 -0.66 15.18
C ALA A 116 -2.94 0.80 14.70
N GLU A 117 -2.90 1.03 13.39
CA GLU A 117 -2.89 2.37 12.77
C GLU A 117 -4.17 3.15 13.10
N VAL A 118 -5.34 2.53 12.96
CA VAL A 118 -6.61 3.14 13.36
C VAL A 118 -6.61 3.48 14.85
N ARG A 119 -6.12 2.59 15.71
CA ARG A 119 -6.05 2.83 17.16
C ARG A 119 -5.16 4.01 17.52
N VAL A 120 -4.02 4.15 16.85
CA VAL A 120 -3.12 5.31 17.04
C VAL A 120 -3.86 6.59 16.65
N LYS A 121 -4.53 6.60 15.50
CA LYS A 121 -5.30 7.76 15.04
C LYS A 121 -6.43 8.14 16.00
N ASP A 122 -7.15 7.16 16.55
CA ASP A 122 -8.21 7.38 17.54
C ASP A 122 -7.66 7.97 18.85
N LEU A 123 -6.50 7.47 19.31
CA LEU A 123 -5.83 8.00 20.50
C LEU A 123 -5.35 9.44 20.28
N GLU A 124 -4.79 9.76 19.12
CA GLU A 124 -4.38 11.13 18.79
C GLU A 124 -5.57 12.08 18.75
N LEU A 125 -6.71 11.66 18.18
CA LEU A 125 -7.93 12.45 18.19
C LEU A 125 -8.44 12.72 19.62
N LEU A 126 -8.38 11.70 20.49
CA LEU A 126 -8.73 11.85 21.90
C LEU A 126 -7.81 12.84 22.64
N VAL A 127 -6.51 12.84 22.34
CA VAL A 127 -5.56 13.81 22.91
C VAL A 127 -5.93 15.22 22.45
N LEU A 128 -6.22 15.42 21.16
CA LEU A 128 -6.63 16.72 20.62
C LEU A 128 -7.91 17.23 21.29
N HIS A 129 -8.94 16.39 21.48
CA HIS A 129 -10.19 16.77 22.15
C HIS A 129 -10.00 17.06 23.65
N ARG A 130 -9.01 16.44 24.29
CA ARG A 130 -8.66 16.73 25.69
C ARG A 130 -7.98 18.08 25.83
N LEU A 131 -7.08 18.42 24.90
CA LEU A 131 -6.37 19.70 24.89
C LEU A 131 -7.30 20.84 24.49
N PHE A 132 -8.07 20.64 23.42
CA PHE A 132 -8.94 21.65 22.81
C PHE A 132 -10.39 21.22 22.94
N LYS A 133 -11.05 21.78 23.94
CA LYS A 133 -12.49 21.62 24.16
C LYS A 133 -13.22 22.58 23.23
N GLN A 134 -14.31 22.08 22.64
CA GLN A 134 -15.26 22.90 21.92
C GLN A 134 -15.78 24.03 22.82
N GLY A 135 -16.02 25.20 22.22
CA GLY A 135 -16.52 26.37 22.93
C GLY A 135 -15.52 27.02 23.88
N LYS A 136 -14.22 26.88 23.61
CA LYS A 136 -13.15 27.50 24.38
C LYS A 136 -12.18 28.25 23.47
N GLY A 137 -11.64 29.35 23.99
CA GLY A 137 -10.53 30.08 23.41
C GLY A 137 -9.23 29.78 24.13
N TYR A 138 -8.12 29.77 23.38
CA TYR A 138 -6.81 29.38 23.85
C TYR A 138 -5.75 30.40 23.44
N LEU A 139 -4.98 30.90 24.41
CA LEU A 139 -3.78 31.69 24.15
C LEU A 139 -2.58 30.76 24.12
N LEU A 140 -2.01 30.56 22.94
CA LEU A 140 -0.83 29.73 22.76
C LEU A 140 0.42 30.63 22.83
N VAL A 141 1.10 30.60 23.98
CA VAL A 141 2.26 31.47 24.19
C VAL A 141 3.47 30.90 23.46
N GLU A 142 3.93 31.63 22.44
CA GLU A 142 5.13 31.32 21.65
C GLU A 142 5.76 32.57 21.03
N GLU A 143 7.07 32.53 20.80
CA GLU A 143 7.79 33.65 20.19
C GLU A 143 7.55 33.79 18.67
N LYS A 144 7.26 32.67 18.02
CA LYS A 144 6.94 32.60 16.59
C LYS A 144 5.82 31.58 16.42
N PRO A 145 4.83 31.81 15.55
CA PRO A 145 3.61 31.00 15.45
C PRO A 145 3.81 29.60 14.80
N ASP A 146 4.99 28.98 14.92
CA ASP A 146 5.30 27.68 14.32
C ASP A 146 4.48 26.54 14.96
N THR A 147 4.34 26.56 16.28
CA THR A 147 3.57 25.52 17.00
C THR A 147 2.09 25.69 16.70
N GLY A 148 1.58 26.93 16.66
CA GLY A 148 0.22 27.26 16.28
C GLY A 148 -0.14 26.76 14.88
N PHE A 149 0.68 27.04 13.87
CA PHE A 149 0.43 26.57 12.51
C PHE A 149 0.48 25.05 12.39
N LYS A 150 1.44 24.38 13.05
CA LYS A 150 1.53 22.91 13.07
C LYS A 150 0.31 22.27 13.73
N LEU A 151 -0.11 22.83 14.86
CA LEU A 151 -1.32 22.40 15.55
C LEU A 151 -2.56 22.58 14.67
N PHE A 152 -2.72 23.75 14.07
CA PHE A 152 -3.84 24.03 13.16
C PHE A 152 -3.87 23.05 12.00
N SER A 153 -2.73 22.85 11.31
CA SER A 153 -2.59 21.85 10.24
C SER A 153 -2.99 20.45 10.70
N LYS A 154 -2.53 20.02 11.89
CA LYS A 154 -2.92 18.75 12.48
C LYS A 154 -4.44 18.69 12.63
N LEU A 155 -5.07 19.66 13.29
CA LEU A 155 -6.54 19.69 13.44
C LEU A 155 -7.29 19.56 12.10
N ILE A 156 -6.87 20.26 11.05
CA ILE A 156 -7.49 20.12 9.71
C ILE A 156 -7.37 18.68 9.18
N LYS A 157 -6.20 18.04 9.34
CA LYS A 157 -5.97 16.64 8.91
C LYS A 157 -6.83 15.62 9.67
N TYR A 158 -7.25 15.93 10.90
CA TYR A 158 -8.17 15.10 11.68
C TYR A 158 -9.65 15.41 11.40
N GLY A 159 -9.94 16.32 10.47
CA GLY A 159 -11.30 16.58 9.97
C GLY A 159 -11.98 17.82 10.52
N PHE A 160 -11.28 18.62 11.33
CA PHE A 160 -11.81 19.92 11.77
C PHE A 160 -11.90 20.87 10.58
N LYS A 161 -12.99 21.63 10.49
CA LYS A 161 -13.02 22.76 9.54
C LYS A 161 -12.19 23.91 10.09
N GLY A 162 -11.48 24.61 9.21
CA GLY A 162 -10.54 25.65 9.60
C GLY A 162 -10.90 27.02 9.07
N LEU A 163 -10.86 28.03 9.96
CA LEU A 163 -10.70 29.42 9.60
C LEU A 163 -9.38 29.94 10.18
N LEU A 164 -8.49 30.40 9.31
CA LEU A 164 -7.22 30.99 9.71
C LEU A 164 -7.20 32.46 9.31
N ILE A 165 -7.09 33.34 10.31
CA ILE A 165 -6.83 34.77 10.12
C ILE A 165 -5.34 34.95 10.37
N SER A 166 -4.61 35.43 9.36
CA SER A 166 -3.14 35.49 9.41
C SER A 166 -2.59 36.72 8.69
N ARG A 167 -1.44 37.22 9.16
CA ARG A 167 -0.62 38.18 8.40
C ARG A 167 0.15 37.52 7.27
N VAL A 168 0.35 36.21 7.34
CA VAL A 168 1.09 35.44 6.36
C VAL A 168 0.17 35.17 5.16
N HIS A 169 0.70 35.36 3.95
CA HIS A 169 -0.08 35.10 2.75
C HIS A 169 -0.43 33.61 2.61
N SER A 170 -1.63 33.32 2.10
CA SER A 170 -2.18 31.97 2.01
C SER A 170 -1.28 30.97 1.26
N SER A 171 -0.60 31.41 0.19
CA SER A 171 0.33 30.55 -0.56
C SER A 171 1.46 30.00 0.30
N HIS A 172 2.01 30.83 1.20
CA HIS A 172 3.11 30.41 2.07
C HIS A 172 2.62 29.41 3.11
N ILE A 173 1.50 29.71 3.77
CA ILE A 173 0.87 28.82 4.76
C ILE A 173 0.57 27.45 4.14
N ARG A 174 -0.02 27.44 2.94
CA ARG A 174 -0.34 26.21 2.20
C ARG A 174 0.90 25.40 1.88
N SER A 175 1.98 26.06 1.45
CA SER A 175 3.24 25.39 1.09
C SER A 175 4.03 24.87 2.29
N GLU A 176 4.06 25.61 3.40
CA GLU A 176 4.93 25.30 4.53
C GLU A 176 4.25 24.36 5.53
N TYR A 177 2.94 24.51 5.77
CA TYR A 177 2.21 23.78 6.80
C TYR A 177 1.18 22.79 6.25
N ASP A 178 1.08 22.62 4.92
CA ASP A 178 0.16 21.66 4.28
C ASP A 178 -1.33 21.87 4.70
N VAL A 179 -1.74 23.13 4.75
CA VAL A 179 -3.10 23.55 5.12
C VAL A 179 -3.94 23.78 3.87
N THR A 180 -4.49 22.71 3.29
CA THR A 180 -5.22 22.79 2.01
C THR A 180 -6.73 23.04 2.15
N ASP A 181 -7.39 22.44 3.14
CA ASP A 181 -8.85 22.51 3.33
C ASP A 181 -9.31 23.50 4.43
N ALA A 182 -8.66 24.67 4.49
CA ALA A 182 -9.05 25.76 5.40
C ALA A 182 -9.34 27.06 4.65
N GLN A 183 -10.28 27.83 5.19
CA GLN A 183 -10.49 29.22 4.80
C GLN A 183 -9.36 30.06 5.41
N ILE A 184 -8.67 30.85 4.58
CA ILE A 184 -7.55 31.68 5.02
C ILE A 184 -7.88 33.13 4.69
N ILE A 185 -7.95 33.96 5.72
CA ILE A 185 -8.12 35.41 5.65
C ILE A 185 -6.75 36.06 5.83
N TRP A 186 -6.32 36.81 4.82
CA TRP A 186 -5.07 37.53 4.86
C TRP A 186 -5.25 38.96 5.39
N LEU A 187 -4.63 39.26 6.53
CA LEU A 187 -4.64 40.57 7.16
C LEU A 187 -3.67 41.53 6.46
N THR A 188 -4.18 42.37 5.56
CA THR A 188 -3.35 43.28 4.77
C THR A 188 -4.12 44.50 4.26
N HIS A 189 -3.40 45.59 4.01
CA HIS A 189 -3.92 46.76 3.29
C HIS A 189 -3.85 46.57 1.76
N ILE A 190 -3.16 45.53 1.29
CA ILE A 190 -3.05 45.21 -0.14
C ILE A 190 -4.35 44.55 -0.59
N LYS A 191 -4.91 45.00 -1.72
CA LYS A 191 -6.04 44.32 -2.34
C LYS A 191 -5.61 42.96 -2.87
N GLY A 192 -6.33 41.90 -2.49
CA GLY A 192 -6.08 40.53 -2.93
C GLY A 192 -7.32 39.66 -2.78
N GLU A 193 -7.17 38.36 -3.01
CA GLU A 193 -8.24 37.40 -2.71
C GLU A 193 -8.27 37.11 -1.21
N ASN A 194 -9.49 37.01 -0.65
CA ASN A 194 -9.73 36.68 0.76
C ASN A 194 -8.91 37.53 1.75
N ASN A 195 -8.76 38.82 1.48
CA ASN A 195 -8.07 39.74 2.37
C ASN A 195 -9.04 40.59 3.19
N ILE A 196 -8.63 40.94 4.41
CA ILE A 196 -9.33 41.93 5.24
C ILE A 196 -8.32 42.95 5.72
N VAL A 197 -8.71 44.22 5.66
CA VAL A 197 -7.89 45.32 6.19
C VAL A 197 -7.87 45.22 7.72
N PRO A 198 -6.69 45.28 8.38
CA PRO A 198 -6.55 45.07 9.83
C PRO A 198 -7.37 46.02 10.71
N THR A 199 -7.70 47.21 10.20
CA THR A 199 -8.55 48.19 10.91
C THR A 199 -10.05 47.90 10.79
N ASN A 200 -10.44 46.97 9.92
CA ASN A 200 -11.83 46.58 9.71
C ASN A 200 -12.22 45.39 10.61
N ILE A 201 -12.20 45.64 11.93
CA ILE A 201 -12.56 44.64 12.95
C ILE A 201 -13.96 44.08 12.72
N THR A 202 -14.91 44.92 12.28
CA THR A 202 -16.29 44.49 11.98
C THR A 202 -16.34 43.38 10.94
N GLN A 203 -15.55 43.48 9.87
CA GLN A 203 -15.51 42.45 8.84
C GLN A 203 -14.88 41.14 9.34
N LEU A 204 -13.88 41.23 10.23
CA LEU A 204 -13.33 40.05 10.91
C LEU A 204 -14.36 39.39 11.81
N SER A 205 -15.13 40.16 12.58
CA SER A 205 -16.20 39.64 13.42
C SER A 205 -17.28 38.93 12.61
N ILE A 206 -17.66 39.47 11.46
CA ILE A 206 -18.61 38.83 10.55
C ILE A 206 -18.06 37.50 10.03
N ALA A 207 -16.81 37.48 9.55
CA ALA A 207 -16.21 36.25 9.04
C ALA A 207 -16.11 35.13 10.10
N VAL A 208 -15.73 35.49 11.33
CA VAL A 208 -15.70 34.57 12.48
C VAL A 208 -17.10 34.05 12.81
N LYS A 209 -18.10 34.93 12.83
CA LYS A 209 -19.49 34.57 13.08
C LYS A 209 -20.03 33.62 12.00
N ASP A 210 -19.88 33.97 10.73
CA ASP A 210 -20.39 33.18 9.60
C ASP A 210 -19.78 31.77 9.58
N PHE A 211 -18.48 31.66 9.86
CA PHE A 211 -17.81 30.37 9.99
C PHE A 211 -18.35 29.54 11.18
N SER A 212 -18.58 30.19 12.32
CA SER A 212 -19.05 29.52 13.54
C SER A 212 -20.49 29.01 13.42
N GLU A 213 -21.29 29.64 12.57
CA GLU A 213 -22.69 29.27 12.30
C GLU A 213 -22.83 28.07 11.34
N MET A 214 -21.73 27.54 10.78
CA MET A 214 -21.75 26.36 9.91
C MET A 214 -22.20 25.06 10.62
N GLY A 215 -22.22 25.02 11.96
CA GLY A 215 -22.71 23.88 12.75
C GLY A 215 -21.79 22.64 12.77
N VAL A 216 -20.57 22.79 12.27
CA VAL A 216 -19.52 21.77 12.20
C VAL A 216 -18.48 21.96 13.30
N GLU A 217 -17.75 20.90 13.62
CA GLU A 217 -16.60 21.00 14.52
C GLU A 217 -15.47 21.78 13.82
N GLY A 218 -15.14 22.94 14.39
CA GLY A 218 -14.31 23.94 13.72
C GLY A 218 -13.20 24.47 14.61
N VAL A 219 -12.13 24.95 13.98
CA VAL A 219 -11.05 25.67 14.65
C VAL A 219 -10.85 27.01 13.95
N ILE A 220 -10.86 28.06 14.76
CA ILE A 220 -10.56 29.43 14.34
C ILE A 220 -9.20 29.77 14.90
N MET A 221 -8.22 30.05 14.04
CA MET A 221 -6.91 30.50 14.45
C MET A 221 -6.73 31.97 14.10
N LEU A 222 -6.39 32.78 15.11
CA LEU A 222 -6.03 34.18 14.93
C LEU A 222 -4.53 34.35 15.16
N GLU A 223 -3.77 34.27 14.07
CA GLU A 223 -2.35 34.61 14.02
C GLU A 223 -2.20 36.06 13.57
N GLY A 224 -1.58 36.91 14.38
CA GLY A 224 -1.50 38.35 14.11
C GLY A 224 -2.42 39.21 14.97
N SER A 225 -2.83 38.71 16.13
CA SER A 225 -3.49 39.56 17.13
C SER A 225 -2.56 40.68 17.63
N GLU A 226 -1.26 40.47 17.71
CA GLU A 226 -0.24 41.51 17.97
C GLU A 226 -0.30 42.62 16.93
N TYR A 227 -0.50 42.23 15.66
CA TYR A 227 -0.63 43.20 14.58
C TYR A 227 -1.92 43.99 14.67
N LEU A 228 -3.04 43.32 14.97
CA LEU A 228 -4.30 44.01 15.21
C LEU A 228 -4.18 44.99 16.37
N ILE A 229 -3.46 44.63 17.45
CA ILE A 229 -3.23 45.50 18.61
C ILE A 229 -2.41 46.72 18.19
N ALA A 230 -1.36 46.53 17.40
CA ALA A 230 -0.55 47.63 16.89
C ALA A 230 -1.34 48.60 15.98
N GLN A 231 -2.34 48.10 15.22
CA GLN A 231 -3.13 48.91 14.29
C GLN A 231 -4.36 49.58 14.94
N ASN A 232 -4.95 48.96 15.98
CA ASN A 232 -6.24 49.38 16.54
C ASN A 232 -6.20 49.76 18.03
N GLY A 233 -5.08 49.46 18.71
CA GLY A 233 -4.96 49.55 20.16
C GLY A 233 -5.51 48.33 20.90
N PHE A 234 -4.94 48.07 22.08
CA PHE A 234 -5.24 46.90 22.89
C PHE A 234 -6.73 46.77 23.24
N GLU A 235 -7.38 47.86 23.68
CA GLU A 235 -8.78 47.82 24.11
C GLU A 235 -9.76 47.39 23.00
N VAL A 236 -9.49 47.80 21.75
CA VAL A 236 -10.34 47.41 20.61
C VAL A 236 -10.19 45.92 20.33
N VAL A 237 -8.97 45.42 20.35
CA VAL A 237 -8.69 44.00 20.09
C VAL A 237 -9.15 43.12 21.25
N LEU A 238 -9.03 43.56 22.50
CA LEU A 238 -9.53 42.81 23.65
C LEU A 238 -11.05 42.60 23.54
N ARG A 239 -11.82 43.65 23.19
CA ARG A 239 -13.28 43.50 22.94
C ARG A 239 -13.58 42.59 21.76
N PHE A 240 -12.76 42.64 20.72
CA PHE A 240 -12.88 41.72 19.59
C PHE A 240 -12.65 40.26 20.03
N VAL A 241 -11.61 39.99 20.82
CA VAL A 241 -11.31 38.67 21.38
C VAL A 241 -12.45 38.19 22.28
N GLN A 242 -12.96 39.05 23.17
CA GLN A 242 -14.13 38.74 24.01
C GLN A 242 -15.34 38.33 23.15
N ALA A 243 -15.64 39.09 22.10
CA ALA A 243 -16.73 38.75 21.19
C ALA A 243 -16.50 37.42 20.44
N MET A 244 -15.25 37.11 20.04
CA MET A 244 -14.94 35.81 19.46
C MET A 244 -15.11 34.68 20.48
N VAL A 245 -14.67 34.87 21.73
CA VAL A 245 -14.83 33.91 22.83
C VAL A 245 -16.32 33.63 23.07
N ASP A 246 -17.15 34.66 23.10
CA ASP A 246 -18.61 34.53 23.23
C ASP A 246 -19.22 33.72 22.08
N ILE A 247 -18.82 34.02 20.84
CA ILE A 247 -19.26 33.27 19.64
C ILE A 247 -18.85 31.80 19.74
N VAL A 248 -17.57 31.52 20.03
CA VAL A 248 -17.13 30.13 20.07
C VAL A 248 -17.82 29.35 21.17
N THR A 249 -18.06 29.97 22.34
CA THR A 249 -18.70 29.37 23.52
C THR A 249 -20.05 28.72 23.21
N ILE A 250 -20.84 29.30 22.30
CA ILE A 250 -22.16 28.78 21.91
C ILE A 250 -22.12 27.94 20.61
N SER A 251 -20.95 27.74 20.03
CA SER A 251 -20.74 27.02 18.79
C SER A 251 -19.98 25.70 19.02
N LYS A 252 -19.77 24.94 17.95
CA LYS A 252 -18.86 23.78 17.94
C LYS A 252 -17.42 24.16 17.54
N CYS A 253 -17.11 25.44 17.53
CA CYS A 253 -15.78 25.94 17.23
C CYS A 253 -14.94 26.15 18.48
N SER A 254 -13.62 26.13 18.30
CA SER A 254 -12.65 26.60 19.30
C SER A 254 -11.79 27.69 18.70
N LEU A 255 -11.29 28.61 19.54
CA LEU A 255 -10.39 29.70 19.15
C LEU A 255 -8.96 29.38 19.60
N ILE A 256 -7.98 29.54 18.72
CA ILE A 256 -6.55 29.44 19.03
C ILE A 256 -5.87 30.75 18.65
N MET A 257 -5.12 31.32 19.58
CA MET A 257 -4.40 32.57 19.41
C MET A 257 -2.92 32.37 19.76
N PRO A 258 -2.06 32.06 18.78
CA PRO A 258 -0.62 32.18 18.96
C PRO A 258 -0.26 33.61 19.33
N PHE A 259 0.56 33.78 20.37
CA PHE A 259 0.88 35.09 20.90
C PHE A 259 2.28 35.16 21.52
N ASP A 260 3.05 36.17 21.13
CA ASP A 260 4.28 36.52 21.85
C ASP A 260 3.95 37.42 23.04
N ALA A 261 3.92 36.83 24.24
CA ALA A 261 3.63 37.51 25.50
C ALA A 261 4.53 38.73 25.80
N ARG A 262 5.71 38.84 25.17
CA ARG A 262 6.63 39.98 25.34
C ARG A 262 6.14 41.26 24.66
N THR A 263 5.12 41.16 23.81
CA THR A 263 4.59 42.29 23.05
C THR A 263 3.59 43.15 23.82
N LEU A 264 3.15 42.69 25.00
CA LEU A 264 2.22 43.41 25.88
C LEU A 264 2.87 43.76 27.21
N SER A 265 2.31 44.78 27.87
CA SER A 265 2.57 44.99 29.29
C SER A 265 1.98 43.86 30.14
N GLU A 266 2.50 43.64 31.35
CA GLU A 266 1.99 42.60 32.26
C GLU A 266 0.48 42.76 32.55
N VAL A 267 -0.01 44.01 32.63
CA VAL A 267 -1.42 44.30 32.89
C VAL A 267 -2.29 43.92 31.69
N GLU A 268 -1.86 44.25 30.48
CA GLU A 268 -2.58 43.90 29.25
C GLU A 268 -2.57 42.39 29.01
N LEU A 269 -1.42 41.74 29.21
CA LEU A 269 -1.30 40.29 29.11
C LEU A 269 -2.26 39.61 30.10
N HIS A 270 -2.23 40.00 31.37
CA HIS A 270 -3.11 39.42 32.38
C HIS A 270 -4.60 39.61 32.05
N ARG A 271 -4.98 40.75 31.44
CA ARG A 271 -6.36 40.97 30.99
C ARG A 271 -6.73 40.04 29.84
N LEU A 272 -5.84 39.83 28.88
CA LEU A 272 -6.07 38.89 27.78
C LEU A 272 -6.17 37.44 28.28
N GLU A 273 -5.26 37.02 29.18
CA GLU A 273 -5.24 35.68 29.79
C GLU A 273 -6.50 35.35 30.60
N ARG A 274 -7.27 36.36 31.03
CA ARG A 274 -8.55 36.14 31.73
C ARG A 274 -9.69 35.75 30.79
N GLU A 275 -9.57 36.03 29.50
CA GLU A 275 -10.60 35.75 28.50
C GLU A 275 -10.45 34.36 27.87
N VAL A 276 -9.26 33.76 27.97
CA VAL A 276 -8.89 32.54 27.25
C VAL A 276 -8.02 31.62 28.10
N ASN A 277 -8.03 30.33 27.77
CA ASN A 277 -7.18 29.34 28.42
C ASN A 277 -5.72 29.48 27.94
N VAL A 278 -4.79 29.74 28.86
CA VAL A 278 -3.37 29.86 28.54
C VAL A 278 -2.75 28.47 28.35
N MET A 279 -1.96 28.32 27.28
CA MET A 279 -1.20 27.11 26.99
C MET A 279 0.23 27.46 26.60
N ASN A 280 1.19 26.65 27.04
CA ASN A 280 2.58 26.80 26.64
C ASN A 280 2.85 26.02 25.35
N ALA A 281 3.49 26.65 24.36
CA ALA A 281 3.82 25.97 23.11
C ALA A 281 4.76 24.78 23.27
N LYS A 282 5.62 24.74 24.30
CA LYS A 282 6.47 23.57 24.56
C LYS A 282 5.64 22.33 24.92
N GLU A 283 4.64 22.49 25.76
CA GLU A 283 3.74 21.40 26.17
C GLU A 283 2.90 20.91 24.99
N VAL A 284 2.40 21.84 24.17
CA VAL A 284 1.66 21.50 22.95
C VAL A 284 2.56 20.76 21.96
N LYS A 285 3.82 21.21 21.79
CA LYS A 285 4.79 20.60 20.88
C LYS A 285 5.17 19.16 21.23
N GLU A 286 5.11 18.79 22.50
CA GLU A 286 5.33 17.39 22.93
C GLU A 286 4.14 16.48 22.58
N LEU A 287 2.97 17.07 22.28
CA LEU A 287 1.71 16.37 22.04
C LEU A 287 1.30 16.33 20.56
N ILE A 288 1.94 17.15 19.71
CA ILE A 288 1.66 17.23 18.27
C ILE A 288 2.77 16.65 17.41
#